data_AF-A0A946H5R6-F1
#
_entry.id   AF-A0A946H5R6-F1
#
_cell.length_a   1.000
_cell.length_b   1.000
_cell.length_c   1.000
_cell.angle_alpha   90.00
_cell.angle_beta   90.00
_cell.angle_gamma   90.00
#
_symmetry.space_group_name_H-M   'P 1'
#
loop_
_entity.id
_entity.type
_entity.pdbx_description
1 polymer ?
#
loop_
_entity_poly.entity_id
_entity_poly.type
_entity_poly.pdbx_seq_one_letter_code
_entity_poly.pdbx_strand_id
1 'polypeptide(L)'
;MNNLAASIPDRNIPELGILTRVMDLSSFDMIYIYHHLSKGVALDLDRDYTHYYKNAVQVSFKGFKLGYLPEKVSAIVCARMDKGKDLIARIKSIEKKKHLPLKSLDIELLF
;
A
#
# COMPACT_ATOMS: atom_id res chain seq x y z
N MET A 1 -11.92 -43.77 -29.23
CA MET A 1 -11.53 -42.36 -29.45
C MET A 1 -11.47 -41.71 -28.07
N ASN A 2 -10.27 -41.53 -27.51
CA ASN A 2 -10.09 -40.95 -26.18
C ASN A 2 -9.97 -39.43 -26.29
N ASN A 3 -10.98 -38.71 -25.82
CA ASN A 3 -10.90 -37.26 -25.62
C ASN A 3 -10.05 -36.99 -24.39
N LEU A 4 -8.76 -36.68 -24.62
CA LEU A 4 -7.90 -36.06 -23.62
C LEU A 4 -8.30 -34.58 -23.54
N ALA A 5 -9.32 -34.27 -22.75
CA ALA A 5 -9.52 -32.91 -22.28
C ALA A 5 -8.37 -32.61 -21.31
N ALA A 6 -7.33 -31.93 -21.80
CA ALA A 6 -6.28 -31.39 -20.97
C ALA A 6 -6.93 -30.45 -19.94
N SER A 7 -7.03 -30.88 -18.70
CA SER A 7 -7.40 -30.02 -17.57
C SER A 7 -6.37 -28.89 -17.53
N ILE A 8 -6.79 -27.68 -17.89
CA ILE A 8 -5.98 -26.48 -17.69
C ILE A 8 -5.74 -26.42 -16.17
N PRO A 9 -4.50 -26.55 -15.67
CA PRO A 9 -4.25 -26.45 -14.25
C PRO A 9 -4.74 -25.07 -13.83
N ASP A 10 -5.51 -25.03 -12.74
CA ASP A 10 -5.96 -23.81 -12.09
C ASP A 10 -4.72 -22.98 -11.76
N ARG A 11 -4.35 -22.09 -12.69
CA ARG A 11 -3.26 -21.16 -12.48
C ARG A 11 -3.85 -20.20 -11.48
N ASN A 12 -3.50 -20.42 -10.22
CA ASN A 12 -3.62 -19.46 -9.15
C ASN A 12 -2.73 -18.27 -9.52
N ILE A 13 -3.22 -17.45 -10.46
CA ILE A 13 -2.59 -16.22 -10.91
C ILE A 13 -2.68 -15.33 -9.67
N PRO A 14 -1.56 -14.91 -9.08
CA PRO A 14 -1.61 -14.03 -7.93
C PRO A 14 -2.42 -12.79 -8.33
N GLU A 15 -3.40 -12.40 -7.51
CA GLU A 15 -4.05 -11.10 -7.63
C GLU A 15 -2.95 -10.05 -7.78
N LEU A 16 -2.87 -9.44 -8.97
CA LEU A 16 -1.76 -8.56 -9.31
C LEU A 16 -1.91 -7.25 -8.55
N GLY A 17 -1.34 -7.22 -7.34
CA GLY A 17 -1.30 -6.04 -6.50
C GLY A 17 -0.38 -4.95 -7.04
N ILE A 18 -0.54 -3.74 -6.52
CA ILE A 18 0.39 -2.64 -6.79
C ILE A 18 1.47 -2.63 -5.71
N LEU A 19 2.73 -2.76 -6.09
CA LEU A 19 3.87 -2.44 -5.24
C LEU A 19 4.20 -0.95 -5.40
N THR A 20 4.22 -0.22 -4.30
CA THR A 20 4.53 1.22 -4.33
C THR A 20 5.29 1.67 -3.08
N ARG A 21 5.86 2.88 -3.14
CA ARG A 21 6.58 3.50 -2.03
C ARG A 21 5.71 4.56 -1.37
N VAL A 22 5.70 4.60 -0.05
CA VAL A 22 5.07 5.70 0.70
C VAL A 22 5.96 6.94 0.62
N MET A 23 5.35 8.06 0.22
CA MET A 23 6.00 9.35 0.06
C MET A 23 5.94 10.16 1.36
N ASP A 24 6.87 11.11 1.50
CA ASP A 24 6.88 12.12 2.57
C ASP A 24 6.94 11.56 3.99
N LEU A 25 7.54 10.38 4.17
CA LEU A 25 7.64 9.68 5.45
C LEU A 25 8.18 10.57 6.59
N SER A 26 9.19 11.39 6.31
CA SER A 26 9.82 12.26 7.32
C SER A 26 8.98 13.48 7.70
N SER A 27 7.92 13.78 6.95
CA SER A 27 7.08 14.97 7.14
C SER A 27 5.93 14.73 8.12
N PHE A 28 5.73 13.49 8.57
CA PHE A 28 4.62 13.06 9.42
C PHE A 28 5.09 12.19 10.59
N ASP A 29 4.20 11.38 11.16
CA ASP A 29 4.39 10.71 12.44
C ASP A 29 5.38 9.52 12.40
N MET A 30 5.81 9.10 11.19
CA MET A 30 6.70 7.94 11.01
C MET A 30 7.93 8.00 11.92
N ILE A 31 8.55 9.18 12.08
CA ILE A 31 9.77 9.36 12.88
C ILE A 31 9.58 8.98 14.35
N TYR A 32 8.35 9.03 14.87
CA TYR A 32 8.02 8.69 16.25
C TYR A 32 7.67 7.22 16.42
N ILE A 33 7.16 6.56 15.37
CA ILE A 33 6.54 5.23 15.47
C ILE A 33 7.24 4.14 14.66
N TYR A 34 8.33 4.44 13.93
CA TYR A 34 9.02 3.50 13.03
C TYR A 34 9.47 2.17 13.67
N HIS A 35 9.62 2.14 14.98
CA HIS A 35 9.97 0.95 15.75
C HIS A 35 8.80 -0.04 15.88
N HIS A 36 7.56 0.41 15.66
CA HIS A 36 6.37 -0.44 15.57
C HIS A 36 6.09 -0.95 14.15
N LEU A 37 6.79 -0.44 13.14
CA LEU A 37 6.61 -0.84 11.75
C LEU A 37 7.48 -2.06 11.41
N SER A 38 6.82 -3.12 10.95
CA SER A 38 7.44 -4.36 10.47
C SER A 38 6.74 -4.88 9.22
N LYS A 39 7.47 -5.66 8.41
CA LYS A 39 6.92 -6.33 7.22
C LYS A 39 5.64 -7.13 7.56
N GLY A 40 4.67 -7.09 6.66
CA GLY A 40 3.39 -7.81 6.76
C GLY A 40 2.31 -7.07 7.55
N VAL A 41 2.65 -6.03 8.30
CA VAL A 41 1.68 -5.22 9.05
C VAL A 41 0.73 -4.52 8.09
N ALA A 42 -0.56 -4.57 8.42
CA ALA A 42 -1.60 -3.85 7.69
C ALA A 42 -1.53 -2.35 7.95
N LEU A 43 -1.86 -1.58 6.92
CA LEU A 43 -1.93 -0.13 6.94
C LEU A 43 -3.32 0.32 6.54
N ASP A 44 -3.69 1.49 7.01
CA ASP A 44 -4.95 2.14 6.70
C ASP A 44 -4.75 3.11 5.53
N LEU A 45 -5.74 3.19 4.64
CA LEU A 45 -5.77 4.10 3.51
C LEU A 45 -6.98 5.01 3.61
N ASP A 46 -6.75 6.32 3.59
CA ASP A 46 -7.80 7.32 3.73
C ASP A 46 -7.78 8.32 2.57
N ARG A 47 -8.96 8.70 2.10
CA ARG A 47 -9.09 9.82 1.14
C ARG A 47 -8.78 11.13 1.85
N ASP A 48 -7.85 11.90 1.30
CA ASP A 48 -7.57 13.25 1.77
C ASP A 48 -8.07 14.28 0.75
N TYR A 49 -9.27 14.81 1.00
CA TYR A 49 -9.89 15.80 0.12
C TYR A 49 -9.34 17.22 0.32
N THR A 50 -8.46 17.43 1.31
CA THR A 50 -7.86 18.74 1.63
C THR A 50 -6.45 18.90 1.07
N HIS A 51 -5.86 17.84 0.53
CA HIS A 51 -4.53 17.89 -0.06
C HIS A 51 -4.49 18.75 -1.34
N TYR A 52 -3.31 19.23 -1.73
CA TYR A 52 -3.15 20.14 -2.87
C TYR A 52 -3.55 19.50 -4.22
N TYR A 53 -3.61 18.16 -4.29
CA TYR A 53 -4.11 17.41 -5.44
C TYR A 53 -5.29 16.52 -5.06
N LYS A 54 -6.26 16.45 -5.97
CA LYS A 54 -7.62 15.91 -5.75
C LYS A 54 -7.68 14.44 -5.31
N ASN A 55 -6.74 13.63 -5.78
CA ASN A 55 -6.79 12.18 -5.65
C ASN A 55 -5.93 11.64 -4.52
N ALA A 56 -5.53 12.49 -3.58
CA ALA A 56 -4.66 12.11 -2.47
C ALA A 56 -5.23 10.94 -1.66
N VAL A 57 -4.35 9.98 -1.40
CA VAL A 57 -4.61 8.83 -0.53
C VAL A 57 -3.52 8.83 0.53
N GLN A 58 -3.94 9.12 1.76
CA GLN A 58 -3.10 9.07 2.95
C GLN A 58 -2.84 7.61 3.34
N VAL A 59 -1.64 7.34 3.82
CA VAL A 59 -1.26 6.06 4.43
C VAL A 59 -1.08 6.28 5.92
N SER A 60 -1.78 5.51 6.75
CA SER A 60 -1.66 5.58 8.20
C SER A 60 -1.49 4.21 8.85
N PHE A 61 -1.00 4.19 10.09
CA PHE A 61 -0.90 2.98 10.91
C PHE A 61 -1.46 3.29 12.29
N LYS A 62 -2.59 2.67 12.65
CA LYS A 62 -3.24 2.89 13.95
C LYS A 62 -3.49 4.37 14.25
N GLY A 63 -3.91 5.12 13.23
CA GLY A 63 -4.15 6.57 13.31
C GLY A 63 -2.91 7.46 13.19
N PHE A 64 -1.70 6.91 13.20
CA PHE A 64 -0.48 7.68 12.93
C PHE A 64 -0.28 7.87 11.43
N LYS A 65 -0.21 9.12 10.98
CA LYS A 65 -0.02 9.42 9.57
C LYS A 65 1.43 9.11 9.18
N LEU A 66 1.59 8.22 8.21
CA LEU A 66 2.91 7.86 7.70
C LEU A 66 3.30 8.72 6.51
N GLY A 67 2.35 9.05 5.64
CA GLY A 67 2.61 9.77 4.41
C GLY A 67 1.49 9.59 3.40
N TYR A 68 1.85 9.60 2.13
CA TYR A 68 0.90 9.46 1.02
C TYR A 68 1.34 8.43 0.00
N LEU A 69 0.37 7.91 -0.76
CA LEU A 69 0.67 7.20 -2.01
C LEU A 69 1.18 8.19 -3.07
N PRO A 70 2.05 7.76 -4.01
CA PRO A 70 2.44 8.59 -5.14
C PRO A 70 1.22 8.92 -6.01
N GLU A 71 1.13 10.16 -6.51
CA GLU A 71 -0.05 10.69 -7.22
C GLU A 71 -0.65 9.73 -8.27
N LYS A 72 0.19 9.10 -9.10
CA LYS A 72 -0.24 8.14 -10.13
C LYS A 72 -0.92 6.91 -9.53
N VAL A 73 -0.40 6.40 -8.41
CA VAL A 73 -0.99 5.27 -7.68
C VAL A 73 -2.24 5.73 -6.95
N SER A 74 -2.21 6.91 -6.35
CA SER A 74 -3.37 7.52 -5.69
C SER A 74 -4.56 7.61 -6.65
N ALA A 75 -4.37 8.08 -7.89
CA ALA A 75 -5.45 8.15 -8.88
C ALA A 75 -6.15 6.78 -9.13
N ILE A 76 -5.38 5.69 -9.15
CA ILE A 76 -5.89 4.33 -9.36
C ILE A 76 -6.62 3.81 -8.11
N VAL A 77 -6.03 4.01 -6.94
CA VAL A 77 -6.53 3.52 -5.65
C VAL A 77 -7.79 4.27 -5.25
N CYS A 78 -7.77 5.59 -5.41
CA CYS A 78 -8.86 6.47 -5.04
C CYS A 78 -10.14 6.15 -5.83
N ALA A 79 -10.01 5.82 -7.13
CA ALA A 79 -11.11 5.42 -7.98
C ALA A 79 -11.73 4.06 -7.58
N ARG A 80 -10.97 3.20 -6.89
CA ARG A 80 -11.46 1.95 -6.32
C ARG A 80 -12.15 2.18 -4.98
N MET A 81 -11.54 2.98 -4.10
CA MET A 81 -12.14 3.39 -2.82
C MET A 81 -13.51 4.05 -3.04
N ASP A 82 -13.60 4.97 -4.01
CA ASP A 82 -14.84 5.68 -4.34
C ASP A 82 -15.95 4.74 -4.87
N LYS A 83 -15.59 3.53 -5.33
CA LYS A 83 -16.53 2.48 -5.75
C LYS A 83 -16.89 1.51 -4.62
N GLY A 84 -16.44 1.76 -3.39
CA GLY A 84 -16.67 0.89 -2.24
C GLY A 84 -15.97 -0.47 -2.37
N LYS A 85 -14.85 -0.55 -3.09
CA LYS A 85 -14.05 -1.78 -3.16
C LYS A 85 -13.20 -1.92 -1.90
N ASP A 86 -13.10 -3.14 -1.40
CA ASP A 86 -12.15 -3.46 -0.33
C ASP A 86 -10.72 -3.36 -0.88
N LEU A 87 -9.84 -2.75 -0.10
CA LEU A 87 -8.41 -2.70 -0.40
C LEU A 87 -7.63 -3.11 0.83
N ILE A 88 -6.61 -3.93 0.61
CA ILE A 88 -5.67 -4.30 1.66
C ILE A 88 -4.34 -3.63 1.35
N ALA A 89 -3.84 -2.81 2.28
CA ALA A 89 -2.49 -2.27 2.25
C ALA A 89 -1.63 -2.96 3.30
N ARG A 90 -0.44 -3.45 2.92
CA ARG A 90 0.51 -4.10 3.85
C ARG A 90 1.93 -3.64 3.59
N ILE A 91 2.74 -3.59 4.64
CA ILE A 91 4.16 -3.30 4.52
C ILE A 91 4.86 -4.46 3.81
N LYS A 92 5.47 -4.20 2.65
CA LYS A 92 6.22 -5.20 1.90
C LYS A 92 7.69 -5.23 2.26
N SER A 93 8.30 -4.06 2.38
CA SER A 93 9.72 -3.89 2.71
C SER A 93 9.91 -2.64 3.57
N ILE A 94 10.99 -2.64 4.34
CA ILE A 94 11.42 -1.47 5.10
C ILE A 94 12.94 -1.33 4.96
N GLU A 95 13.41 -0.16 4.55
CA GLU A 95 14.83 0.16 4.56
C GLU A 95 15.15 0.98 5.83
N LYS A 96 15.86 0.34 6.77
CA LYS A 96 16.30 0.97 8.03
C LYS A 96 17.82 1.19 7.99
N LYS A 97 18.29 2.31 8.54
CA LYS A 97 19.69 2.49 8.93
C LYS A 97 19.77 2.49 10.46
N LYS A 98 20.82 1.89 11.03
CA LYS A 98 20.95 1.72 12.49
C LYS A 98 20.81 3.09 13.19
N HIS A 99 19.90 3.17 14.16
CA HIS A 99 19.59 4.38 14.96
C HIS A 99 19.00 5.57 14.18
N LEU A 100 18.48 5.38 12.96
CA LEU A 100 17.85 6.44 12.17
C LEU A 100 16.42 6.08 11.76
N PRO A 101 15.57 7.08 11.47
CA PRO A 101 14.24 6.87 10.88
C PRO A 101 14.29 6.06 9.58
N LEU A 102 13.12 5.56 9.15
CA LEU A 102 13.02 4.79 7.91
C LEU A 102 13.47 5.63 6.72
N LYS A 103 14.35 5.05 5.90
CA LYS A 103 14.73 5.66 4.62
C LYS A 103 13.68 5.42 3.56
N SER A 104 13.08 4.23 3.56
CA SER A 104 11.98 3.89 2.66
C SER A 104 11.04 2.87 3.28
N LEU A 105 9.77 2.95 2.86
CA LEU A 105 8.68 2.05 3.21
C LEU A 105 7.97 1.68 1.90
N ASP A 106 8.16 0.44 1.45
CA ASP A 106 7.42 -0.07 0.29
C ASP A 106 6.22 -0.89 0.80
N ILE A 107 5.07 -0.69 0.17
CA ILE A 107 3.81 -1.33 0.52
C ILE A 107 3.23 -2.07 -0.68
N GLU A 108 2.51 -3.15 -0.40
CA GLU A 108 1.69 -3.85 -1.37
C GLU A 108 0.22 -3.48 -1.17
N LEU A 109 -0.47 -3.20 -2.28
CA LEU A 109 -1.90 -2.93 -2.35
C LEU A 109 -2.57 -4.07 -3.08
N LEU A 110 -3.51 -4.75 -2.42
CA LEU A 110 -4.28 -5.87 -2.96
C LEU A 110 -5.75 -5.44 -3.11
N PHE A 111 -6.42 -5.92 -4.16
CA PHE A 111 -7.77 -5.52 -4.58
C PHE A 111 -8.69 -6.72 -4.74
#